data_AF-A0A6L7YEB0-F1
#
_entry.id   AF-A0A6L7YEB0-F1
#
_cell.length_a   1.000
_cell.length_b   1.000
_cell.length_c   1.000
_cell.angle_alpha   90.00
_cell.angle_beta   90.00
_cell.angle_gamma   90.00
#
_symmetry.space_group_name_H-M   'P 1'
#
loop_
_entity.id
_entity.type
_entity.pdbx_description
1 polymer ?
#
loop_
_entity_poly.entity_id
_entity_poly.type
_entity_poly.pdbx_seq_one_letter_code
_entity_poly.pdbx_strand_id
1 'polypeptide(L)'
;MTNQPRTRIEVIGETPGHRATLGRMVVTYSLLSAGGGAISLISLSAVLAGSYGALIPLTLLLLVTGAACVQFITAALDLRATPIFTRGEVQRLWTKGGLLWFFRSHYVMVERKVFVMTPDVWVQLTEGNTVELHHWPHTRTLIRSVLISGELDDLVPGEPVSPPGEA
;
A
#
# COMPACT_ATOMS: atom_id res chain seq x y z
N MET A 1 42.81 5.40 8.26
CA MET A 1 41.77 4.88 9.17
C MET A 1 40.44 4.99 8.45
N THR A 2 39.99 3.89 7.84
CA THR A 2 38.76 3.84 7.04
C THR A 2 37.58 3.74 8.00
N ASN A 3 36.78 4.81 8.07
CA ASN A 3 35.57 4.86 8.88
C ASN A 3 34.56 3.88 8.24
N GLN A 4 34.40 2.68 8.81
CA GLN A 4 33.37 1.78 8.31
C GLN A 4 32.00 2.39 8.64
N PRO A 5 31.12 2.63 7.65
CA PRO A 5 29.79 3.12 7.93
C PRO A 5 29.08 2.09 8.81
N ARG A 6 28.74 2.50 10.04
CA ARG A 6 27.94 1.67 10.95
C ARG A 6 26.55 1.54 10.34
N THR A 7 26.26 0.40 9.73
CA THR A 7 24.90 0.06 9.29
C THR A 7 24.01 -0.03 10.52
N ARG A 8 23.21 1.02 10.76
CA ARG A 8 22.22 1.04 11.84
C ARG A 8 20.97 0.34 11.34
N ILE A 9 20.69 -0.83 11.90
CA ILE A 9 19.46 -1.58 11.63
C ILE A 9 18.40 -1.07 12.61
N GLU A 10 17.45 -0.30 12.11
CA GLU A 10 16.37 0.27 12.92
C GLU A 10 15.01 -0.22 12.41
N VAL A 11 14.20 -0.73 13.32
CA VAL A 11 12.84 -1.21 13.01
C VAL A 11 11.94 0.02 13.01
N ILE A 12 11.60 0.53 11.83
CA ILE A 12 10.83 1.76 11.68
C ILE A 12 9.35 1.52 12.04
N GLY A 13 8.82 0.35 11.67
CA GLY A 13 7.41 0.05 11.91
C GLY A 13 7.04 -1.40 11.70
N GLU A 14 6.00 -1.80 12.43
CA GLU A 14 5.31 -3.07 12.31
C GLU A 14 3.82 -2.78 12.20
N THR A 15 3.15 -3.39 11.23
CA THR A 15 1.70 -3.25 11.05
C THR A 15 1.01 -4.38 11.82
N PRO A 16 0.44 -4.12 13.02
CA PRO A 16 -0.25 -5.15 13.76
C PRO A 16 -1.49 -5.62 12.99
N GLY A 17 -1.81 -6.90 13.10
CA GLY A 17 -3.05 -7.44 12.50
C GLY A 17 -3.05 -7.51 10.97
N HIS A 18 -1.88 -7.58 10.32
CA HIS A 18 -1.76 -7.72 8.87
C HIS A 18 -2.66 -8.85 8.28
N ARG A 19 -2.83 -9.97 8.97
CA ARG A 19 -3.77 -11.05 8.58
C ARG A 19 -5.24 -10.62 8.67
N ALA A 20 -5.61 -9.85 9.69
CA ALA A 20 -6.97 -9.32 9.82
C ALA A 20 -7.28 -8.31 8.71
N THR A 21 -6.29 -7.49 8.30
CA THR A 21 -6.40 -6.61 7.13
C THR A 21 -6.66 -7.40 5.86
N LEU A 22 -5.90 -8.48 5.60
CA LEU A 22 -6.17 -9.37 4.47
C LEU A 22 -7.56 -10.00 4.54
N GLY A 23 -7.99 -10.46 5.72
CA GLY A 23 -9.34 -10.99 5.93
C GLY A 23 -10.43 -9.99 5.57
N ARG A 24 -10.28 -8.72 6.00
CA ARG A 24 -11.19 -7.63 5.61
C ARG A 24 -11.19 -7.40 4.11
N MET A 25 -10.02 -7.37 3.46
CA MET A 25 -9.92 -7.23 2.00
C MET A 25 -10.68 -8.36 1.29
N VAL A 26 -10.48 -9.61 1.69
CA VAL A 26 -11.18 -10.77 1.12
C VAL A 26 -12.69 -10.63 1.27
N VAL A 27 -13.18 -10.27 2.46
CA VAL A 27 -14.63 -10.09 2.71
C VAL A 27 -15.19 -8.93 1.89
N THR A 28 -14.54 -7.77 1.88
CA THR A 28 -15.01 -6.60 1.14
C THR A 28 -15.02 -6.85 -0.37
N TYR A 29 -13.93 -7.37 -0.93
CA TYR A 29 -13.84 -7.59 -2.38
C TYR A 29 -14.66 -8.78 -2.85
N SER A 30 -14.88 -9.82 -2.02
CA SER A 30 -15.80 -10.91 -2.38
C SER A 30 -17.24 -10.42 -2.48
N LEU A 31 -17.71 -9.63 -1.50
CA LEU A 31 -19.05 -9.05 -1.54
C LEU A 31 -19.23 -8.13 -2.74
N LEU A 32 -18.24 -7.26 -2.99
CA LEU A 32 -18.26 -6.35 -4.14
C LEU A 32 -18.26 -7.11 -5.47
N SER A 33 -17.45 -8.15 -5.59
CA SER A 33 -17.37 -8.96 -6.83
C SER A 33 -18.65 -9.78 -7.06
N ALA A 34 -19.21 -10.37 -6.00
CA ALA A 34 -20.46 -11.13 -6.08
C ALA A 34 -21.65 -10.22 -6.46
N GLY A 35 -21.78 -9.08 -5.80
CA GLY A 35 -22.82 -8.08 -6.12
C GLY A 35 -22.66 -7.50 -7.53
N GLY A 36 -21.45 -7.09 -7.89
CA GLY A 36 -21.14 -6.59 -9.24
C GLY A 36 -21.38 -7.64 -10.32
N GLY A 37 -21.06 -8.90 -10.05
CA GLY A 37 -21.33 -10.03 -10.94
C GLY A 37 -22.84 -10.24 -11.15
N ALA A 38 -23.64 -10.21 -10.09
CA ALA A 38 -25.10 -10.35 -10.18
C ALA A 38 -25.73 -9.22 -11.03
N ILE A 39 -25.32 -7.97 -10.82
CA ILE A 39 -25.82 -6.83 -11.61
C ILE A 39 -25.35 -6.91 -13.07
N SER A 40 -24.12 -7.39 -13.30
CA SER A 40 -23.60 -7.63 -14.65
C SER A 40 -24.42 -8.67 -15.40
N LEU A 41 -24.88 -9.74 -14.73
CA LEU A 41 -25.76 -10.75 -15.32
C LEU A 41 -27.12 -10.19 -15.73
N ILE A 42 -27.70 -9.28 -14.92
CA ILE A 42 -28.94 -8.59 -15.26
C ILE A 42 -28.74 -7.67 -16.48
N SER A 43 -27.61 -6.96 -16.53
CA SER A 43 -27.29 -6.09 -17.67
C SER A 43 -27.06 -6.91 -18.94
N LEU A 44 -26.41 -8.07 -18.81
CA LEU A 44 -26.20 -9.00 -19.91
C LEU A 44 -27.53 -9.57 -20.43
N SER A 45 -28.46 -9.95 -19.55
CA SER A 45 -29.76 -10.46 -19.97
C SER A 45 -30.57 -9.40 -20.73
N ALA A 46 -30.48 -8.13 -20.33
CA ALA A 46 -31.11 -7.02 -21.06
C ALA A 46 -30.52 -6.82 -22.47
N VAL A 47 -29.20 -6.95 -22.63
CA VAL A 47 -28.55 -6.91 -23.96
C VAL A 47 -29.03 -8.07 -24.83
N LEU A 48 -29.10 -9.29 -24.26
CA LEU A 48 -29.58 -10.48 -24.98
C LEU A 48 -31.07 -10.38 -25.37
N ALA A 49 -31.87 -9.62 -24.61
CA ALA A 49 -33.25 -9.31 -24.94
C ALA A 49 -33.41 -8.22 -26.02
N GLY A 50 -32.31 -7.72 -26.60
CA GLY A 50 -32.30 -6.72 -27.67
C GLY A 50 -32.18 -5.27 -27.20
N SER A 51 -32.02 -5.03 -25.89
CA SER A 51 -31.77 -3.67 -25.37
C SER A 51 -30.29 -3.32 -25.45
N TYR A 52 -29.85 -2.87 -26.62
CA TYR A 52 -28.45 -2.50 -26.85
C TYR A 52 -27.96 -1.31 -25.99
N GLY A 53 -28.89 -0.50 -25.46
CA GLY A 53 -28.55 0.57 -24.50
C GLY A 53 -27.86 0.05 -23.22
N ALA A 54 -28.05 -1.23 -22.88
CA ALA A 54 -27.42 -1.86 -21.72
C ALA A 54 -25.93 -2.23 -21.94
N LEU A 55 -25.37 -2.06 -23.14
CA LEU A 55 -23.95 -2.36 -23.42
C LEU A 55 -22.99 -1.45 -22.64
N ILE A 56 -23.33 -0.16 -22.52
CA ILE A 56 -22.50 0.82 -21.78
C ILE A 56 -22.41 0.45 -20.30
N PRO A 57 -23.53 0.29 -19.54
CA PRO A 57 -23.45 -0.09 -18.14
C PRO A 57 -22.84 -1.47 -17.95
N LEU A 58 -23.12 -2.45 -18.84
CA LEU A 58 -22.49 -3.77 -18.78
C LEU A 58 -20.97 -3.67 -18.85
N THR A 59 -20.43 -2.89 -19.79
CA THR A 59 -18.97 -2.75 -19.98
C THR A 59 -18.32 -2.12 -18.75
N LEU A 60 -18.92 -1.06 -18.19
CA LEU A 60 -18.43 -0.41 -16.98
C LEU A 60 -18.50 -1.35 -15.76
N LEU A 61 -19.60 -2.08 -15.60
CA LEU A 61 -19.77 -3.05 -14.52
C LEU A 61 -18.77 -4.19 -14.62
N LEU A 62 -18.52 -4.74 -15.81
CA LEU A 62 -17.52 -5.78 -16.01
C LEU A 62 -16.11 -5.28 -15.69
N LEU A 63 -15.77 -4.05 -16.06
CA LEU A 63 -14.47 -3.46 -15.72
C LEU A 63 -14.27 -3.35 -14.20
N VAL A 64 -15.24 -2.77 -13.49
CA VAL A 64 -15.18 -2.58 -12.03
C VAL A 64 -15.23 -3.92 -11.29
N THR A 65 -16.14 -4.80 -11.67
CA THR A 65 -16.29 -6.14 -11.08
C THR A 65 -15.06 -7.00 -11.34
N GLY A 66 -14.50 -6.94 -12.55
CA GLY A 66 -13.27 -7.62 -12.91
C GLY A 66 -12.09 -7.14 -12.06
N ALA A 67 -11.94 -5.83 -11.88
CA ALA A 67 -10.91 -5.27 -10.99
C ALA A 67 -11.09 -5.74 -9.54
N ALA A 68 -12.32 -5.74 -9.02
CA ALA A 68 -12.64 -6.24 -7.67
C ALA A 68 -12.32 -7.74 -7.53
N CYS A 69 -12.60 -8.54 -8.56
CA CYS A 69 -12.32 -9.98 -8.58
C CYS A 69 -10.81 -10.25 -8.52
N VAL A 70 -10.01 -9.50 -9.28
CA VAL A 70 -8.54 -9.57 -9.20
C VAL A 70 -8.06 -9.25 -7.78
N GLN A 71 -8.59 -8.20 -7.14
CA GLN A 71 -8.23 -7.85 -5.76
C GLN A 71 -8.64 -8.91 -4.74
N PHE A 72 -9.81 -9.53 -4.93
CA PHE A 72 -10.24 -10.67 -4.11
C PHE A 72 -9.28 -11.85 -4.25
N ILE A 73 -8.91 -12.22 -5.49
CA ILE A 73 -8.03 -13.35 -5.76
C ILE A 73 -6.64 -13.10 -5.14
N THR A 74 -6.04 -11.92 -5.34
CA THR A 74 -4.71 -11.62 -4.78
C THR A 74 -4.72 -11.64 -3.25
N ALA A 75 -5.75 -11.09 -2.61
CA ALA A 75 -5.91 -11.14 -1.16
C ALA A 75 -6.14 -12.57 -0.64
N ALA A 76 -6.92 -13.38 -1.36
CA ALA A 76 -7.17 -14.77 -0.98
C ALA A 76 -5.92 -15.66 -1.13
N LEU A 77 -5.11 -15.42 -2.18
CA LEU A 77 -3.81 -16.10 -2.35
C LEU A 77 -2.86 -15.77 -1.21
N ASP A 78 -2.80 -14.50 -0.80
CA ASP A 78 -1.93 -14.07 0.29
C ASP A 78 -2.30 -14.68 1.65
N LEU A 79 -3.57 -15.00 1.92
CA LEU A 79 -3.95 -15.69 3.17
C LEU A 79 -3.26 -17.05 3.35
N ARG A 80 -2.90 -17.70 2.23
CA ARG A 80 -2.21 -19.00 2.19
C ARG A 80 -0.72 -18.89 1.88
N ALA A 81 -0.26 -17.73 1.42
CA ALA A 81 1.13 -17.52 1.08
C ALA A 81 2.01 -17.37 2.34
N THR A 82 3.31 -17.43 2.13
CA THR A 82 4.29 -16.97 3.12
C THR A 82 4.73 -15.56 2.76
N PRO A 83 4.87 -14.66 3.76
CA PRO A 83 5.48 -13.36 3.56
C PRO A 83 6.86 -13.42 2.92
N ILE A 84 7.21 -12.38 2.16
CA ILE A 84 8.50 -12.26 1.49
C ILE A 84 9.20 -10.95 1.89
N PHE A 85 10.52 -10.94 1.75
CA PHE A 85 11.35 -9.76 1.99
C PHE A 85 11.75 -9.13 0.65
N THR A 86 11.59 -7.82 0.54
CA THR A 86 12.16 -7.03 -0.55
C THR A 86 13.11 -6.01 0.06
N ARG A 87 14.40 -6.09 -0.30
CA ARG A 87 15.42 -5.13 0.10
C ARG A 87 15.81 -4.30 -1.10
N GLY A 88 15.94 -2.98 -0.91
CA GLY A 88 16.44 -2.09 -1.94
C GLY A 88 16.39 -0.63 -1.51
N GLU A 89 16.78 0.23 -2.44
CA GLU A 89 16.78 1.67 -2.26
C GLU A 89 15.39 2.26 -2.47
N VAL A 90 15.04 3.25 -1.64
CA VAL A 90 13.83 4.07 -1.81
C VAL A 90 14.03 4.97 -3.02
N GLN A 91 13.36 4.62 -4.12
CA GLN A 91 13.45 5.34 -5.40
C GLN A 91 12.56 6.58 -5.43
N ARG A 92 11.43 6.53 -4.74
CA ARG A 92 10.45 7.62 -4.73
C ARG A 92 9.52 7.56 -3.53
N LEU A 93 9.22 8.71 -2.94
CA LEU A 93 8.20 8.89 -1.91
C LEU A 93 7.11 9.84 -2.41
N TRP A 94 5.83 9.50 -2.20
CA TRP A 94 4.73 10.42 -2.50
C TRP A 94 3.51 10.15 -1.62
N THR A 95 2.67 11.18 -1.48
CA THR A 95 1.39 11.06 -0.78
C THR A 95 0.27 11.25 -1.79
N LYS A 96 -0.75 10.38 -1.75
CA LYS A 96 -1.98 10.55 -2.54
C LYS A 96 -3.12 10.90 -1.59
N GLY A 97 -3.80 12.01 -1.89
CA GLY A 97 -5.08 12.33 -1.26
C GLY A 97 -6.15 11.32 -1.66
N GLY A 98 -6.89 10.81 -0.68
CA GLY A 98 -8.06 9.97 -0.86
C GLY A 98 -9.34 10.78 -1.03
N LEU A 99 -10.47 10.08 -1.05
CA LEU A 99 -11.78 10.68 -1.21
C LEU A 99 -12.05 11.67 -0.06
N LEU A 100 -12.40 12.92 -0.40
CA LEU A 100 -12.75 14.00 0.55
C LEU A 100 -11.62 14.45 1.50
N TRP A 101 -10.34 14.40 1.10
CA TRP A 101 -9.18 14.89 1.90
C TRP A 101 -8.90 14.18 3.24
N PHE A 102 -9.85 13.45 3.82
CA PHE A 102 -9.75 12.81 5.14
C PHE A 102 -8.81 11.61 5.20
N PHE A 103 -8.59 10.94 4.06
CA PHE A 103 -7.73 9.76 3.99
C PHE A 103 -6.53 10.09 3.13
N ARG A 104 -5.34 10.20 3.72
CA ARG A 104 -4.08 10.30 2.96
C ARG A 104 -3.41 8.94 2.97
N SER A 105 -2.99 8.48 1.80
CA SER A 105 -2.20 7.26 1.66
C SER A 105 -0.78 7.64 1.29
N HIS A 106 0.18 7.11 2.04
CA HIS A 106 1.60 7.36 1.85
C HIS A 106 2.19 6.18 1.08
N TYR A 107 2.87 6.48 -0.02
CA TYR A 107 3.42 5.48 -0.92
C TYR A 107 4.94 5.61 -0.97
N VAL A 108 5.59 4.45 -1.05
CA VAL A 108 7.02 4.33 -1.26
C VAL A 108 7.27 3.38 -2.43
N MET A 109 8.24 3.71 -3.28
CA MET A 109 8.72 2.83 -4.34
C MET A 109 10.08 2.25 -3.97
N VAL A 110 10.18 0.92 -3.92
CA VAL A 110 11.41 0.17 -3.64
C VAL A 110 11.50 -0.95 -4.66
N GLU A 111 12.63 -1.09 -5.36
CA GLU A 111 12.84 -2.11 -6.40
C GLU A 111 11.72 -2.14 -7.46
N ARG A 112 11.29 -0.96 -7.94
CA ARG A 112 10.15 -0.79 -8.88
C ARG A 112 8.82 -1.35 -8.38
N LYS A 113 8.69 -1.68 -7.10
CA LYS A 113 7.45 -2.09 -6.44
C LYS A 113 6.95 -0.95 -5.57
N VAL A 114 5.63 -0.75 -5.59
CA VAL A 114 4.97 0.29 -4.79
C VAL A 114 4.37 -0.35 -3.54
N PHE A 115 4.62 0.26 -2.40
CA PHE A 115 4.10 -0.12 -1.10
C PHE A 115 3.35 1.03 -0.46
N VAL A 116 2.33 0.71 0.34
CA VAL A 116 1.58 1.68 1.14
C VAL A 116 2.08 1.60 2.57
N MET A 117 2.50 2.74 3.13
CA MET A 117 3.03 2.83 4.49
C MET A 117 2.10 3.64 5.38
N THR A 118 2.23 3.44 6.68
CA THR A 118 1.64 4.32 7.67
C THR A 118 2.41 5.65 7.71
N PRO A 119 1.76 6.77 8.09
CA PRO A 119 2.40 8.08 8.09
C PRO A 119 3.66 8.14 8.97
N ASP A 120 3.65 7.45 10.11
CA ASP A 120 4.75 7.36 11.08
C ASP A 120 6.02 6.74 10.47
N VAL A 121 5.87 5.67 9.67
CA VAL A 121 6.98 5.06 8.95
C VAL A 121 7.45 5.95 7.80
N TRP A 122 6.50 6.56 7.09
CA TRP A 122 6.80 7.36 5.90
C TRP A 122 7.64 8.60 6.22
N VAL A 123 7.40 9.29 7.34
CA VAL A 123 8.16 10.48 7.74
C VAL A 123 9.62 10.16 8.08
N GLN A 124 9.94 8.91 8.43
CA GLN A 124 11.29 8.46 8.76
C GLN A 124 12.10 8.03 7.52
N LEU A 125 11.49 8.07 6.33
CA LEU A 125 12.11 7.62 5.09
C LEU A 125 12.41 8.79 4.16
N THR A 126 13.61 8.78 3.60
CA THR A 126 14.07 9.70 2.56
C THR A 126 14.40 8.91 1.30
N GLU A 127 14.30 9.55 0.13
CA GLU A 127 14.77 8.96 -1.13
C GLU A 127 16.28 8.70 -1.01
N GLY A 128 16.74 7.54 -1.49
CA GLY A 128 18.12 7.07 -1.29
C GLY A 128 18.34 6.16 -0.08
N ASN A 129 17.41 6.08 0.86
CA ASN A 129 17.53 5.17 2.00
C ASN A 129 17.43 3.70 1.53
N THR A 130 18.29 2.83 2.07
CA THR A 130 18.18 1.39 1.88
C THR A 130 17.27 0.79 2.94
N VAL A 131 16.16 0.19 2.50
CA VAL A 131 15.15 -0.41 3.37
C VAL A 131 14.95 -1.88 3.06
N GLU A 132 14.55 -2.63 4.08
CA GLU A 132 14.03 -3.98 3.94
C GLU A 132 12.56 -4.01 4.35
N LEU A 133 11.73 -4.41 3.39
CA LEU A 133 10.28 -4.46 3.53
C LEU A 133 9.83 -5.91 3.57
N HIS A 134 9.18 -6.27 4.67
CA HIS A 134 8.51 -7.56 4.83
C HIS A 134 7.04 -7.40 4.44
N HIS A 135 6.60 -8.12 3.42
CA HIS A 135 5.27 -7.91 2.83
C HIS A 135 4.66 -9.18 2.27
N TRP A 136 3.35 -9.12 2.02
CA TRP A 136 2.63 -10.18 1.33
C TRP A 136 2.90 -10.16 -0.18
N PRO A 137 3.10 -11.31 -0.84
CA PRO A 137 3.61 -11.36 -2.21
C PRO A 137 2.69 -10.72 -3.26
N HIS A 138 1.36 -10.87 -3.15
CA HIS A 138 0.43 -10.45 -4.20
C HIS A 138 -0.19 -9.07 -3.93
N THR A 139 -0.72 -8.85 -2.73
CA THR A 139 -1.33 -7.58 -2.30
C THR A 139 -0.30 -6.52 -1.97
N ARG A 140 0.95 -6.92 -1.71
CA ARG A 140 2.03 -6.04 -1.25
C ARG A 140 1.69 -5.30 0.05
N THR A 141 0.75 -5.82 0.83
CA THR A 141 0.45 -5.30 2.16
C THR A 141 1.69 -5.47 3.04
N LEU A 142 2.18 -4.36 3.59
CA LEU A 142 3.33 -4.33 4.48
C LEU A 142 2.99 -4.99 5.82
N ILE A 143 3.97 -5.73 6.34
CA ILE A 143 3.95 -6.34 7.66
C ILE A 143 4.95 -5.61 8.55
N ARG A 144 6.18 -5.40 8.05
CA ARG A 144 7.26 -4.75 8.78
C ARG A 144 8.18 -4.01 7.83
N SER A 145 8.74 -2.89 8.28
CA SER A 145 9.76 -2.12 7.57
C SER A 145 10.97 -1.88 8.47
N VAL A 146 12.16 -2.14 7.92
CA VAL A 146 13.44 -1.96 8.60
C VAL A 146 14.33 -1.03 7.78
N LEU A 147 14.89 0.00 8.41
CA LEU A 147 15.93 0.83 7.83
C LEU A 147 17.27 0.11 8.00
N ILE A 148 18.01 -0.06 6.92
CA ILE A 148 19.32 -0.74 6.96
C ILE A 148 20.47 0.27 6.89
N SER A 149 20.31 1.29 6.05
CA SER A 149 21.29 2.36 5.88
C SER A 149 20.57 3.58 5.34
N GLY A 150 20.65 4.68 6.07
CA GLY A 150 20.18 5.99 5.66
C GLY A 150 21.14 7.04 6.23
N GLU A 151 21.30 8.14 5.52
CA GLU A 151 22.03 9.31 6.02
C GLU A 151 21.16 9.91 7.13
N LEU A 152 21.55 9.64 8.38
CA LEU A 152 20.80 10.02 9.58
C LEU A 152 21.11 11.47 9.99
N ASP A 153 21.52 12.33 9.05
CA ASP A 153 21.93 13.71 9.34
C ASP A 153 20.74 14.68 9.43
N ASP A 154 19.53 14.28 9.01
CA ASP A 154 18.32 15.13 9.08
C ASP A 154 17.34 14.76 10.21
N LEU A 155 17.57 13.69 10.96
CA LEU A 155 16.76 13.36 12.13
C LEU A 155 17.32 14.11 13.34
N VAL A 156 17.05 15.42 13.45
CA VAL A 156 17.38 16.23 14.63
C VAL A 156 16.70 15.63 15.88
N PRO A 157 17.43 14.94 16.77
CA PRO A 157 16.89 14.48 18.03
C PRO A 157 17.04 15.65 19.00
N GLY A 158 16.03 16.52 19.05
CA GLY A 158 15.86 17.49 20.14
C GLY A 158 16.90 18.63 20.21
N GLU A 159 16.95 19.50 19.21
CA GLU A 159 17.41 20.87 19.50
C GLU A 159 16.30 21.59 20.27
N PRO A 160 16.49 21.97 21.55
CA PRO A 160 15.57 22.86 22.22
C PRO A 160 15.55 24.18 21.44
N VAL A 161 14.37 24.62 21.03
CA VAL A 161 14.16 25.94 20.46
C VAL A 161 14.66 26.96 21.49
N SER A 162 15.87 27.49 21.28
CA SER A 162 16.36 28.62 22.06
C SER A 162 15.35 29.76 21.92
N PRO A 163 14.81 30.28 23.04
CA PRO A 163 13.91 31.41 22.96
C PRO A 163 14.65 32.58 22.28
N PRO A 164 13.98 33.33 21.39
CA PRO A 164 14.58 34.50 20.77
C PRO A 164 15.08 35.43 21.87
N GLY A 165 16.36 35.77 21.80
CA GLY A 165 17.02 36.59 22.81
C GLY A 165 16.23 37.85 23.10
N GLU A 166 15.94 38.06 24.38
CA GLU A 166 15.62 39.37 24.91
C GLU A 166 16.86 40.25 24.72
N ALA A 167 16.69 41.28 23.89
CA ALA A 167 17.56 42.45 23.82
C ALA A 167 16.75 43.68 24.24
#